data_AF-A0A243PHF0-F1
#
_entry.id   AF-A0A243PHF0-F1
#
_cell.length_a   1.000
_cell.length_b   1.000
_cell.length_c   1.000
_cell.angle_alpha   90.00
_cell.angle_beta   90.00
_cell.angle_gamma   90.00
#
_symmetry.space_group_name_H-M   'P 1'
#
loop_
_entity.id
_entity.type
_entity.pdbx_description
1 polymer ?
#
loop_
_entity_poly.entity_id
_entity_poly.type
_entity_poly.pdbx_seq_one_letter_code
_entity_poly.pdbx_strand_id
1 'polypeptide(L)' 'MAERMLVSIQTLQRLEAGDPTIGLAVLASALLVFGMTSRLSDLVAADSDRAGMSEDLARLPKTTHASSDDELDF' A
#
# COMPACT_ATOMS: atom_id res chain seq x y z
N MET A 1 20.73 11.78 11.15
CA MET A 1 19.70 10.84 10.65
C MET A 1 20.12 10.18 9.35
N ALA A 2 20.46 10.94 8.29
CA ALA A 2 20.87 10.38 6.99
C ALA A 2 22.00 9.33 7.08
N GLU A 3 23.04 9.61 7.90
CA GLU A 3 24.13 8.68 8.16
C GLU A 3 23.66 7.35 8.78
N ARG A 4 22.75 7.40 9.77
CA ARG A 4 22.18 6.19 10.41
C ARG A 4 21.36 5.35 9.43
N MET A 5 20.82 5.98 8.39
CA MET A 5 20.07 5.36 7.31
C MET A 5 20.95 4.95 6.12
N LEU A 6 22.27 5.24 6.16
CA LEU A 6 23.24 5.03 5.09
C LEU A 6 22.87 5.71 3.76
N VAL A 7 22.31 6.91 3.82
CA VAL A 7 21.91 7.70 2.63
C VAL A 7 22.48 9.12 2.67
N SER A 8 22.43 9.82 1.53
CA SER A 8 22.79 11.23 1.46
C SER A 8 21.77 12.13 2.19
N ILE A 9 22.20 13.31 2.62
CA ILE A 9 21.30 14.33 3.22
C ILE A 9 20.20 14.72 2.22
N GLN A 10 20.54 14.86 0.93
CA GLN A 10 19.57 15.18 -0.12
C GLN A 10 18.49 14.10 -0.26
N THR A 11 18.87 12.81 -0.13
CA THR A 11 17.92 11.69 -0.15
C THR A 11 16.97 11.76 1.04
N LEU A 12 17.48 12.07 2.24
CA LEU A 12 16.65 12.26 3.43
C LEU A 12 15.68 13.43 3.27
N GLN A 13 16.14 14.57 2.75
CA GLN A 13 15.29 15.75 2.53
C GLN A 13 14.16 15.46 1.54
N ARG A 14 14.43 14.71 0.47
CA ARG A 14 13.40 14.29 -0.49
C ARG A 14 12.38 13.34 0.13
N LEU A 15 12.83 12.40 0.98
CA LEU A 15 11.93 11.54 1.76
C LEU A 15 11.02 12.37 2.68
N GLU A 16 11.59 13.34 3.40
CA GLU A 16 10.84 14.25 4.29
C GLU A 16 9.85 15.14 3.52
N ALA A 17 10.17 15.53 2.30
CA ALA A 17 9.28 16.25 1.40
C ALA A 17 8.18 15.37 0.77
N GLY A 18 8.21 14.05 1.01
CA GLY A 18 7.22 13.12 0.47
C GLY A 18 7.41 12.80 -1.01
N ASP A 19 8.63 12.92 -1.55
CA ASP A 19 8.93 12.61 -2.95
C ASP A 19 8.65 11.12 -3.26
N PRO A 20 7.63 10.81 -4.11
CA PRO A 20 7.23 9.43 -4.39
C PRO A 20 8.23 8.66 -5.25
N THR A 21 9.25 9.31 -5.80
CA THR A 21 10.30 8.67 -6.61
C THR A 21 11.43 8.07 -5.76
N ILE A 22 11.43 8.33 -4.45
CA ILE A 22 12.38 7.71 -3.52
C ILE A 22 12.04 6.24 -3.35
N GLY A 23 13.06 5.38 -3.44
CA GLY A 23 12.87 3.94 -3.27
C GLY A 23 12.38 3.57 -1.87
N LEU A 24 11.46 2.60 -1.80
CA LEU A 24 10.86 2.10 -0.56
C LEU A 24 11.90 1.70 0.51
N ALA A 25 13.07 1.21 0.09
CA ALA A 25 14.16 0.85 0.99
C ALA A 25 14.63 2.02 1.88
N VAL A 26 14.56 3.26 1.39
CA VAL A 26 14.91 4.47 2.16
C VAL A 26 13.88 4.76 3.24
N LEU A 27 12.59 4.56 2.94
CA LEU A 27 11.53 4.66 3.94
C LEU A 27 11.68 3.55 4.99
N ALA A 28 11.97 2.32 4.56
CA ALA A 28 12.20 1.19 5.46
C ALA A 28 13.41 1.42 6.39
N SER A 29 14.49 2.00 5.88
CA SER A 29 15.66 2.34 6.70
C SER A 29 15.35 3.43 7.73
N ALA A 30 14.54 4.44 7.36
CA ALA A 30 14.05 5.44 8.30
C ALA A 30 13.24 4.76 9.43
N LEU A 31 12.25 3.93 9.08
CA LEU A 31 11.43 3.21 10.05
C LEU A 31 12.28 2.32 10.97
N LEU A 32 13.30 1.64 10.44
CA LEU A 32 14.23 0.85 11.23
C LEU A 32 15.00 1.71 12.25
N VAL A 33 15.56 2.84 11.81
CA VAL A 33 16.32 3.77 12.67
C VAL A 33 15.44 4.35 13.79
N PHE A 34 14.15 4.53 13.54
CA PHE A 34 13.16 5.00 14.52
C PHE A 34 12.53 3.88 15.37
N GLY A 35 12.82 2.60 15.11
CA GLY A 35 12.19 1.48 15.82
C GLY A 35 10.70 1.29 15.47
N MET A 36 10.31 1.70 14.27
CA MET A 36 8.92 1.74 13.77
C MET A 36 8.69 0.72 12.65
N THR A 37 9.45 -0.37 12.62
CA THR A 37 9.40 -1.37 11.53
C THR A 37 8.02 -2.01 11.36
N SER A 38 7.23 -2.12 12.44
CA SER A 38 5.85 -2.61 12.37
C SER A 38 4.96 -1.76 11.45
N ARG A 39 5.23 -0.45 11.31
CA ARG A 39 4.44 0.41 10.41
C ARG A 39 4.59 0.05 8.93
N LEU A 40 5.60 -0.76 8.58
CA LEU A 40 5.74 -1.24 7.21
C LEU A 40 4.57 -2.16 6.84
N SER A 41 4.07 -2.99 7.77
CA SER A 41 2.90 -3.83 7.51
C SER A 41 1.66 -2.98 7.28
N ASP A 42 1.49 -1.92 8.07
CA ASP A 42 0.34 -1.02 7.96
C ASP A 42 0.32 -0.31 6.58
N LEU A 43 1.49 0.02 6.03
CA LEU A 43 1.59 0.68 4.72
C LEU A 43 1.16 -0.23 3.56
N VAL A 44 1.35 -1.55 3.69
CA VAL A 44 1.00 -2.54 2.66
C VAL A 44 -0.29 -3.30 2.99
N ALA A 45 -1.00 -2.86 4.03
CA ALA A 45 -2.18 -3.55 4.53
C ALA A 45 -3.34 -3.35 3.54
N ALA A 46 -3.82 -4.46 2.95
CA ALA A 46 -4.84 -4.45 1.91
C ALA A 46 -6.18 -3.86 2.38
N ASP A 47 -6.50 -4.02 3.66
CA ASP A 47 -7.67 -3.43 4.32
C ASP A 47 -7.64 -1.89 4.41
N SER A 48 -6.46 -1.29 4.28
CA SER A 48 -6.28 0.17 4.21
C SER A 48 -6.03 0.69 2.79
N ASP A 49 -5.80 -0.20 1.82
CA ASP A 49 -5.53 0.15 0.42
C ASP A 49 -6.81 0.49 -0.35
N ARG A 50 -7.27 1.73 -0.18
CA ARG A 50 -8.45 2.27 -0.88
C ARG A 50 -8.29 2.25 -2.40
N ALA A 51 -7.07 2.42 -2.91
CA ALA A 51 -6.83 2.44 -4.34
C ALA A 51 -6.99 1.02 -4.91
N GLY A 52 -6.35 0.03 -4.27
CA GLY A 52 -6.52 -1.38 -4.61
C GLY A 52 -7.98 -1.84 -4.55
N MET A 53 -8.69 -1.51 -3.47
CA MET A 53 -10.12 -1.81 -3.35
C MET A 53 -10.96 -1.19 -4.48
N SER A 54 -10.69 0.07 -4.83
CA SER A 54 -11.40 0.75 -5.91
C SER A 54 -11.16 0.08 -7.26
N GLU A 55 -9.93 -0.33 -7.53
CA GLU A 55 -9.57 -1.04 -8.76
C GLU A 55 -10.19 -2.44 -8.81
N ASP A 56 -10.21 -3.16 -7.68
CA ASP A 56 -10.86 -4.47 -7.58
C ASP A 56 -12.36 -4.38 -7.82
N LEU A 57 -13.03 -3.37 -7.25
CA LEU A 57 -14.44 -3.08 -7.52
C LEU A 57 -14.67 -2.74 -9.00
N ALA A 58 -13.77 -1.98 -9.62
CA ALA A 58 -13.88 -1.62 -11.04
C ALA A 58 -13.73 -2.84 -11.98
N ARG A 59 -13.02 -3.89 -11.55
CA ARG A 59 -12.88 -5.15 -12.30
C ARG A 59 -14.09 -6.07 -12.19
N LEU A 60 -14.98 -5.84 -11.23
CA LEU A 60 -16.18 -6.67 -11.08
C LEU A 60 -17.10 -6.52 -12.32
N PRO A 61 -17.79 -7.60 -12.72
CA PRO A 61 -18.78 -7.53 -13.78
C PRO A 61 -19.88 -6.53 -13.42
N LYS A 62 -20.22 -5.63 -14.34
CA LYS A 62 -21.28 -4.62 -14.14
C LYS A 62 -22.68 -5.22 -14.18
N THR A 63 -22.81 -6.43 -14.70
CA THR A 63 -24.05 -7.18 -14.76
C THR A 63 -23.79 -8.62 -14.35
N THR A 64 -24.63 -9.15 -13.47
CA THR A 64 -24.67 -10.57 -13.14
C THR A 64 -26.03 -11.08 -13.56
N HIS A 65 -26.08 -11.95 -14.56
CA HIS A 65 -27.28 -12.72 -14.83
C HIS A 65 -27.33 -13.83 -13.80
N ALA A 66 -28.25 -13.75 -12.84
CA ALA A 66 -28.66 -14.95 -12.13
C ALA A 66 -29.20 -15.92 -13.18
N SER A 67 -28.69 -17.15 -13.25
CA SER A 67 -29.46 -18.21 -13.89
C SER A 67 -30.79 -18.23 -13.16
N SER A 68 -31.89 -18.01 -13.90
CA SER A 68 -33.24 -18.13 -13.35
C SER A 68 -33.31 -19.43 -12.59
N ASP A 69 -33.48 -19.29 -11.28
CA ASP A 69 -33.57 -20.36 -10.30
C ASP A 69 -34.96 -21.00 -10.43
N ASP A 70 -35.26 -21.55 -11.60
CA ASP A 70 -36.51 -22.24 -11.92
C ASP A 70 -36.43 -23.72 -11.49
N GLU A 71 -35.46 -24.08 -10.63
CA GLU A 71 -35.18 -25.45 -10.21
C GLU A 71 -34.72 -25.57 -8.75
N LEU A 72 -35.15 -24.68 -7.85
CA LEU A 72 -35.04 -24.89 -6.39
C LEU A 72 -36.43 -25.10 -5.77
N ASP A 73 -37.04 -26.24 -6.10
CA ASP A 73 -38.13 -26.82 -5.31
C ASP A 73 -37.54 -27.52 -4.07
N PHE A 74 -37.61 -26.85 -2.91
CA PHE A 74 -37.39 -27.44 -1.59
C PHE A 74 -38.72 -27.74 -0.89
#